data_AF-A0A6L5F2N3-F1
#
_entry.id   AF-A0A6L5F2N3-F1
#
_cell.length_a   1.000
_cell.length_b   1.000
_cell.length_c   1.000
_cell.angle_alpha   90.00
_cell.angle_beta   90.00
_cell.angle_gamma   90.00
#
_symmetry.space_group_name_H-M   'P 1'
#
loop_
_entity.id
_entity.type
_entity.pdbx_description
1 polymer ?
#
loop_
_entity_poly.entity_id
_entity_poly.type
_entity_poly.pdbx_seq_one_letter_code
_entity_poly.pdbx_strand_id
1 'polypeptide(L)' 'MTHHEELGIIMGIIQSEQLEHGDPDTIFERVMVEGPTTVRPSEETKALTERMRSADVAAILVSSSDGKLLGLYQAAAY' A
#
# COMPACT_ATOMS: atom_id res chain seq x y z
N MET A 1 8.46 -28.95 -1.07
CA MET A 1 8.14 -27.57 -1.45
C MET A 1 7.57 -26.90 -0.21
N THR A 2 8.44 -26.29 0.59
CA THR A 2 8.05 -25.69 1.87
C THR A 2 7.23 -24.45 1.55
N HIS A 3 5.93 -24.44 1.84
CA HIS A 3 5.15 -23.20 1.88
C HIS A 3 5.81 -22.33 2.96
N HIS A 4 6.54 -21.30 2.58
CA HIS A 4 6.79 -20.20 3.49
C HIS A 4 5.43 -19.55 3.69
N GLU A 5 4.89 -19.59 4.91
CA GLU A 5 3.69 -18.84 5.24
C GLU A 5 4.00 -17.35 5.05
N GLU A 6 3.49 -16.74 3.98
CA GLU A 6 3.66 -15.31 3.64
C GLU A 6 2.77 -14.43 4.53
N LEU A 7 2.83 -14.67 5.84
CA LEU A 7 1.99 -13.96 6.79
C LEU A 7 2.45 -12.50 6.90
N GLY A 8 1.52 -11.61 6.58
CA GLY A 8 1.69 -10.17 6.69
C GLY A 8 2.50 -9.54 5.54
N ILE A 9 2.84 -10.29 4.49
CA ILE A 9 3.52 -9.72 3.31
C ILE A 9 2.50 -8.96 2.45
N ILE A 10 2.87 -7.76 2.01
CA ILE A 10 2.02 -6.94 1.14
C ILE A 10 2.03 -7.53 -0.27
N MET A 11 0.88 -7.97 -0.74
CA MET A 11 0.70 -8.48 -2.12
C MET A 11 0.16 -7.42 -3.09
N GLY A 12 -0.65 -6.49 -2.58
CA GLY A 12 -1.27 -5.48 -3.41
C GLY A 12 -2.09 -4.47 -2.62
N ILE A 13 -2.71 -3.56 -3.35
CA ILE A 13 -3.67 -2.58 -2.84
C ILE A 13 -4.91 -2.56 -3.71
N ILE A 14 -6.03 -2.15 -3.12
CA ILE A 14 -7.25 -1.80 -3.84
C ILE A 14 -7.58 -0.36 -3.50
N GLN A 15 -7.86 0.42 -4.54
CA GLN A 15 -8.26 1.81 -4.44
C GLN A 15 -9.78 1.92 -4.41
N SER A 16 -10.29 2.97 -3.77
CA SER A 16 -11.72 3.21 -3.61
C SER A 16 -12.47 3.18 -4.95
N GLU A 17 -11.89 3.77 -6.00
CA GLU A 17 -12.46 3.81 -7.35
C GLU A 17 -12.77 2.41 -7.91
N GLN A 18 -11.91 1.43 -7.61
CA GLN A 18 -12.08 0.04 -8.06
C GLN A 18 -13.20 -0.68 -7.32
N LEU A 19 -13.53 -0.25 -6.10
CA LEU A 19 -14.66 -0.76 -5.30
C LEU A 19 -15.97 -0.07 -5.69
N GLU A 20 -15.94 1.22 -5.96
CA GLU A 20 -17.13 2.02 -6.30
C GLU A 20 -17.73 1.63 -7.66
N HIS A 21 -16.89 1.25 -8.62
CA HIS A 21 -17.30 0.87 -9.98
C HIS A 21 -17.15 -0.63 -10.26
N GLY A 22 -16.76 -1.41 -9.24
CA GLY A 22 -16.48 -2.84 -9.37
C GLY A 22 -17.73 -3.71 -9.34
N ASP A 23 -17.58 -4.92 -9.88
CA ASP A 23 -18.55 -6.00 -9.68
C ASP A 23 -18.49 -6.46 -8.21
N PRO A 24 -19.57 -6.33 -7.41
CA PRO A 24 -19.55 -6.71 -6.00
C PRO A 24 -19.37 -8.22 -5.77
N ASP A 25 -19.61 -9.04 -6.79
CA ASP A 25 -19.44 -10.50 -6.73
C ASP A 25 -18.04 -10.96 -7.18
N THR A 26 -17.14 -10.04 -7.50
CA THR A 26 -15.75 -10.36 -7.86
C THR A 26 -14.90 -10.68 -6.63
N ILE A 27 -13.74 -11.28 -6.88
CA ILE A 27 -12.74 -11.54 -5.83
C ILE A 27 -11.71 -10.42 -5.78
N PHE A 28 -11.21 -10.15 -4.58
CA PHE A 28 -10.19 -9.13 -4.31
C PHE A 28 -8.97 -9.25 -5.24
N GLU A 29 -8.48 -10.47 -5.47
CA GLU A 29 -7.31 -10.73 -6.33
C GLU A 29 -7.47 -10.18 -7.76
N ARG A 30 -8.70 -10.15 -8.31
CA ARG A 30 -8.96 -9.68 -9.68
C ARG A 30 -8.99 -8.16 -9.82
N VAL A 31 -9.25 -7.45 -8.72
CA VAL A 31 -9.34 -5.99 -8.70
C VAL A 31 -8.13 -5.34 -8.02
N MET A 32 -7.29 -6.13 -7.38
CA MET A 32 -6.09 -5.68 -6.72
C MET A 32 -5.02 -5.23 -7.72
N VAL A 33 -4.33 -4.14 -7.39
CA VAL A 33 -3.09 -3.75 -8.05
C VAL A 33 -1.92 -4.39 -7.30
N GLU A 34 -1.21 -5.28 -7.97
CA GLU A 34 -0.01 -5.93 -7.43
C GLU A 34 1.17 -4.96 -7.32
N GLY A 35 2.09 -5.24 -6.39
CA GLY A 35 3.35 -4.51 -6.27
C GLY A 35 3.16 -3.02 -5.94
N PRO A 36 2.44 -2.68 -4.85
CA PRO A 36 2.17 -1.29 -4.52
C PRO A 36 3.47 -0.58 -4.14
N THR A 37 3.50 0.73 -4.35
CA THR A 37 4.62 1.54 -3.82
C THR A 37 4.53 1.53 -2.29
N THR A 38 5.63 1.17 -1.64
CA THR A 38 5.76 1.17 -0.17
C THR A 38 7.00 1.94 0.25
N VAL A 39 7.05 2.33 1.52
CA VAL A 39 8.19 3.04 2.12
C VAL A 39 8.75 2.27 3.31
N ARG A 40 10.03 2.52 3.62
CA ARG A 40 10.68 1.92 4.79
C ARG A 40 10.48 2.80 6.03
N PRO A 41 10.40 2.22 7.25
CA PRO A 41 10.34 2.99 8.50
C PRO A 41 11.53 3.92 8.73
N SER A 42 12.65 3.69 8.04
CA SER A 42 13.86 4.50 8.13
C SER A 42 13.82 5.79 7.32
N GLU A 43 12.78 6.00 6.49
CA GLU A 43 12.64 7.23 5.70
C GLU A 43 12.20 8.41 6.56
N GLU A 44 12.75 9.60 6.29
CA GLU A 44 12.39 10.82 7.01
C GLU A 44 10.99 11.32 6.62
N THR A 45 10.16 11.62 7.62
CA THR A 45 8.75 12.01 7.42
C THR A 45 8.59 13.27 6.58
N LYS A 46 9.48 14.25 6.71
CA LYS A 46 9.42 15.51 5.94
C LYS A 46 9.62 15.26 4.44
N ALA A 47 10.68 14.56 4.08
CA ALA A 47 10.97 14.22 2.68
C ALA A 47 9.87 13.34 2.08
N LEU A 48 9.35 12.39 2.86
CA LEU A 48 8.22 11.55 2.45
C LEU A 48 6.96 12.39 2.16
N THR A 49 6.63 13.31 3.06
CA THR A 49 5.47 14.20 2.90
C THR A 49 5.57 15.06 1.64
N GLU A 50 6.75 15.63 1.37
CA GLU A 50 7.00 16.45 0.17
C GLU A 50 6.87 15.61 -1.11
N ARG A 51 7.39 14.38 -1.11
CA ARG A 51 7.25 13.44 -2.23
C ARG A 51 5.80 13.03 -2.46
N MET A 52 5.06 12.72 -1.39
CA MET A 52 3.63 12.36 -1.44
C MET A 52 2.79 13.49 -2.01
N ARG A 53 3.01 14.73 -1.54
CA ARG A 53 2.33 15.92 -2.07
C ARG A 53 2.61 16.11 -3.56
N SER A 54 3.87 15.93 -3.98
CA SER A 54 4.26 16.10 -5.40
C SER A 54 3.65 15.04 -6.31
N ALA A 55 3.34 13.86 -5.77
CA ALA A 55 2.74 12.74 -6.49
C ALA A 55 1.21 12.65 -6.34
N ASP A 56 0.58 13.60 -5.64
CA ASP A 56 -0.85 13.58 -5.29
C ASP A 56 -1.28 12.28 -4.58
N VAL A 57 -0.42 11.77 -3.70
CA VAL A 57 -0.66 10.54 -2.93
C VAL A 57 -1.05 10.86 -1.50
N ALA A 58 -2.28 10.54 -1.13
CA ALA A 58 -2.81 10.81 0.22
C ALA A 58 -2.30 9.83 1.29
N ALA A 59 -1.97 8.60 0.90
CA ALA A 59 -1.52 7.57 1.82
C ALA A 59 -0.55 6.58 1.17
N ILE A 60 0.41 6.08 1.94
CA ILE A 60 1.40 5.10 1.48
C ILE A 60 1.64 4.03 2.55
N LEU A 61 1.79 2.77 2.11
CA LEU A 61 2.06 1.66 3.00
C LEU A 61 3.50 1.70 3.53
N VAL A 62 3.66 1.45 4.82
CA VAL A 62 4.96 1.31 5.46
C VAL A 62 5.27 -0.17 5.60
N SER A 63 6.42 -0.60 5.06
CA SER A 63 6.78 -2.01 4.99
C SER A 63 8.20 -2.29 5.50
N SER A 64 8.34 -3.48 6.09
CA SER A 64 9.61 -4.10 6.51
C SER A 64 10.46 -4.50 5.30
N SER A 65 11.78 -4.64 5.46
CA SER A 65 12.71 -5.05 4.38
C SER A 65 12.30 -6.35 3.67
N ASP A 66 11.64 -7.25 4.39
CA ASP A 66 11.11 -8.52 3.88
C ASP A 66 9.71 -8.41 3.23
N GLY A 67 9.14 -7.20 3.16
CA GLY A 67 7.84 -6.93 2.54
C GLY A 67 6.65 -6.95 3.49
N LYS A 68 6.85 -7.15 4.80
CA LYS A 68 5.74 -7.16 5.76
C LYS A 68 5.11 -5.79 5.94
N LEU A 69 3.77 -5.75 6.01
CA LEU A 69 3.02 -4.55 6.37
C LEU A 69 3.28 -4.19 7.82
N LEU A 70 3.79 -2.97 8.04
CA LEU A 70 4.04 -2.42 9.38
C LEU A 70 3.04 -1.31 9.72
N GLY A 71 2.49 -0.63 8.73
CA GLY A 71 1.49 0.42 8.95
C GLY A 71 1.15 1.22 7.70
N LEU A 72 0.47 2.35 7.92
CA LEU A 72 0.06 3.31 6.90
C LEU A 72 0.53 4.70 7.31
N TYR A 73 1.16 5.43 6.39
CA TYR A 73 1.44 6.85 6.56
C TYR A 73 0.45 7.66 5.74
N GLN A 74 -0.27 8.57 6.39
CA GLN A 74 -1.24 9.46 5.75
C GLN A 74 -0.69 10.88 5.76
N ALA A 75 -0.76 11.57 4.62
CA ALA A 75 -0.50 12.99 4.59
C ALA A 75 -1.57 13.69 5.46
N ALA A 76 -1.15 14.66 6.27
CA ALA A 76 -2.10 15.53 6.93
C ALA A 76 -2.94 16.26 5.86
N ALA A 77 -4.25 16.39 6.09
CA ALA A 77 -5.11 17.18 5.23
C ALA A 77 -4.50 18.59 5.07
N TYR A 78 -4.24 19.00 3.83
CA TYR A 78 -3.64 20.29 3.48
C TYR A 78 -4.68 21.40 3.38
#